data_AF-A0A429F5V5-F1
#
_entry.id   AF-A0A429F5V5-F1
#
_cell.length_a   1.000
_cell.length_b   1.000
_cell.length_c   1.000
_cell.angle_alpha   90.00
_cell.angle_beta   90.00
_cell.angle_gamma   90.00
#
_symmetry.space_group_name_H-M   'P 1'
#
loop_
_entity.id
_entity.type
_entity.pdbx_description
1 polymer ?
#
loop_
_entity_poly.entity_id
_entity_poly.type
_entity_poly.pdbx_seq_one_letter_code
_entity_poly.pdbx_strand_id
1 'polypeptide(L)'
;MTWARTTALTLSVVLTAGSFTAVASAAEAPAVCASGPASFPKPENAVVVDPGEHLAIETSAHPPGTAFWLSTGTHILADDPYSQVIPKDGNVYVGAPGAVLDGRGINRAAFTQLAKDVVIRGLTIRNFVAPQDQGVVNHDSGEHWVIEGNVIEDNRGAAMMAGPRQEVLGNCLRKNGQYGINAYRAGGGITGLVVEGNEIAWNNTDDWEKRQPGCGCSGGAKFWAVDGADIRGNWVHHNHGAGLWADTNNNDFIIEDNTIEDNDAEALFYEISYNLIIRSNTFRRNALVLGRDFAARGNNFPIAAVYLSESGGEPRIWARTDMIEIAENVFEDNWGGLTLWENADRFCNSPSNTSTGTCTRVVSSPSECTAESIAQPPAYDDCRWKTQRVNVHDNVFQSAPDCTGLCGRMAVLSNYGTYPSWSPYRGNVVSEAVTFAQDNEWFSNTYVGHWSFVAHDASRSLDVTAWQSAPYRQDPCSTFDGAGGCPPR
;
A
#
# COMPACT_ATOMS: atom_id res chain seq x y z
N MET A 1 -74.39 -41.55 -23.91
CA MET A 1 -73.21 -40.70 -24.22
C MET A 1 -73.19 -39.56 -23.22
N THR A 2 -72.47 -39.78 -22.12
CA THR A 2 -72.40 -38.91 -20.95
C THR A 2 -70.96 -38.45 -20.79
N TRP A 3 -70.77 -37.14 -20.76
CA TRP A 3 -69.47 -36.49 -20.64
C TRP A 3 -68.99 -36.53 -19.18
N ALA A 4 -67.81 -37.11 -18.93
CA ALA A 4 -67.11 -37.05 -17.65
C ALA A 4 -66.05 -35.95 -17.71
N ARG A 5 -66.07 -35.04 -16.73
CA ARG A 5 -65.08 -33.98 -16.51
C ARG A 5 -63.90 -34.55 -15.73
N THR A 6 -62.69 -34.36 -16.24
CA THR A 6 -61.44 -34.71 -15.54
C THR A 6 -60.87 -33.44 -14.88
N THR A 7 -60.73 -33.46 -13.57
CA THR A 7 -60.13 -32.38 -12.76
C THR A 7 -58.61 -32.55 -12.74
N ALA A 8 -57.85 -31.59 -13.25
CA ALA A 8 -56.39 -31.57 -13.15
C ALA A 8 -55.97 -30.82 -11.87
N LEU A 9 -55.21 -31.50 -11.01
CA LEU A 9 -54.62 -30.94 -9.80
C LEU A 9 -53.24 -30.37 -10.16
N THR A 10 -53.10 -29.04 -10.22
CA THR A 10 -51.80 -28.37 -10.39
C THR A 10 -51.07 -28.29 -9.06
N LEU A 11 -49.95 -29.00 -8.95
CA LEU A 11 -49.02 -28.93 -7.82
C LEU A 11 -48.09 -27.73 -8.03
N SER A 12 -48.29 -26.64 -7.29
CA SER A 12 -47.38 -25.50 -7.29
C SER A 12 -46.17 -25.82 -6.40
N VAL A 13 -45.04 -26.14 -7.04
CA VAL A 13 -43.73 -26.18 -6.38
C VAL A 13 -43.26 -24.73 -6.21
N VAL A 14 -43.28 -24.22 -4.99
CA VAL A 14 -42.63 -22.96 -4.63
C VAL A 14 -41.14 -23.25 -4.54
N LEU A 15 -40.38 -22.90 -5.59
CA LEU A 15 -38.93 -22.81 -5.48
C LEU A 15 -38.60 -21.56 -4.65
N THR A 16 -38.16 -21.76 -3.41
CA THR A 16 -37.45 -20.73 -2.65
C THR A 16 -36.13 -20.46 -3.36
N ALA A 17 -36.03 -19.33 -4.04
CA ALA A 17 -34.76 -18.81 -4.55
C ALA A 17 -33.88 -18.46 -3.33
N GLY A 18 -32.99 -19.38 -2.96
CA GLY A 18 -31.87 -19.05 -2.10
C GLY A 18 -30.95 -18.13 -2.88
N SER A 19 -30.80 -16.89 -2.42
CA SER A 19 -29.78 -15.97 -2.90
C SER A 19 -28.42 -16.55 -2.53
N PHE A 20 -27.83 -17.33 -3.43
CA PHE A 20 -26.40 -17.57 -3.40
C PHE A 20 -25.76 -16.26 -3.85
N THR A 21 -25.20 -15.51 -2.90
CA THR A 21 -24.19 -14.50 -3.21
C THR A 21 -23.09 -15.24 -3.96
N ALA A 22 -22.98 -14.98 -5.25
CA ALA A 22 -21.83 -15.41 -6.01
C ALA A 22 -20.61 -14.77 -5.33
N VAL A 23 -19.78 -15.60 -4.69
CA VAL A 23 -18.45 -15.17 -4.28
C VAL A 23 -17.81 -14.65 -5.56
N ALA A 24 -17.57 -13.34 -5.63
CA ALA A 24 -16.88 -12.76 -6.76
C ALA A 24 -15.58 -13.56 -6.94
N SER A 25 -15.44 -14.24 -8.08
CA SER A 25 -14.18 -14.89 -8.41
C SER A 25 -13.13 -13.80 -8.39
N ALA A 26 -12.14 -13.91 -7.50
CA ALA A 26 -10.98 -13.04 -7.52
C ALA A 26 -10.45 -13.00 -8.96
N ALA A 27 -10.34 -11.80 -9.53
CA ALA A 27 -9.69 -11.64 -10.82
C ALA A 27 -8.27 -12.18 -10.68
N GLU A 28 -7.83 -13.03 -11.62
CA GLU A 28 -6.50 -13.62 -11.59
C GLU A 28 -5.46 -12.48 -11.69
N ALA A 29 -4.56 -12.41 -10.71
CA ALA A 29 -3.58 -11.34 -10.61
C ALA A 29 -2.63 -11.32 -11.82
N PRO A 30 -2.17 -10.14 -12.28
CA PRO A 30 -1.30 -10.08 -13.46
C PRO A 30 0.08 -10.68 -13.17
N ALA A 31 0.37 -11.84 -13.75
CA ALA A 31 1.68 -12.50 -13.69
C ALA A 31 2.71 -11.90 -14.68
N VAL A 32 2.96 -10.59 -14.56
CA VAL A 32 3.85 -9.82 -15.45
C VAL A 32 5.26 -10.41 -15.50
N CYS A 33 5.83 -10.78 -14.35
CA CYS A 33 7.21 -11.26 -14.23
C CYS A 33 7.47 -12.60 -14.92
N ALA A 34 6.42 -13.40 -15.18
CA ALA A 34 6.53 -14.65 -15.94
C ALA A 34 6.67 -14.40 -17.45
N SER A 35 6.17 -13.26 -17.93
CA SER A 35 6.14 -12.91 -19.36
C SER A 35 7.41 -12.19 -19.82
N GLY A 36 8.20 -11.65 -18.90
CA GLY A 36 9.34 -10.79 -19.20
C GLY A 36 8.91 -9.37 -19.61
N PRO A 37 9.83 -8.54 -20.14
CA PRO A 37 9.49 -7.19 -20.58
C PRO A 37 8.47 -7.23 -21.73
N ALA A 38 7.53 -6.30 -21.75
CA ALA A 38 6.57 -6.17 -22.83
C ALA A 38 7.26 -5.74 -24.14
N SER A 39 6.69 -6.14 -25.27
CA SER A 39 7.22 -5.79 -26.59
C SER A 39 6.58 -4.52 -27.12
N PHE A 40 7.41 -3.58 -27.56
CA PHE A 40 6.98 -2.33 -28.19
C PHE A 40 7.60 -2.21 -29.60
N PRO A 41 6.91 -1.57 -30.56
CA PRO A 41 7.48 -1.33 -31.88
C PRO A 41 8.62 -0.31 -31.79
N LYS A 42 9.62 -0.46 -32.66
CA LYS A 42 10.68 0.54 -32.82
C LYS A 42 10.07 1.88 -33.28
N PRO A 43 10.32 3.00 -32.57
CA PRO A 43 9.91 4.31 -33.06
C PRO A 43 10.57 4.63 -34.41
N GLU A 44 9.81 5.20 -35.34
CA GLU A 44 10.22 5.36 -36.75
C GLU A 44 11.58 6.05 -36.93
N ASN A 45 11.85 7.08 -36.13
CA ASN A 45 13.08 7.87 -36.17
C ASN A 45 13.98 7.64 -34.94
N ALA A 46 13.88 6.47 -34.29
CA ALA A 46 14.72 6.18 -33.14
C ALA A 46 16.20 6.03 -33.52
N VAL A 47 17.06 6.63 -32.71
CA VAL A 47 18.49 6.33 -32.68
C VAL A 47 18.64 4.89 -32.22
N VAL A 48 19.19 4.05 -33.08
CA VAL A 48 19.48 2.65 -32.72
C VAL A 48 20.76 2.65 -31.91
N VAL A 49 20.72 1.98 -30.76
CA VAL A 49 21.87 1.74 -29.89
C VAL A 49 22.10 0.23 -29.88
N ASP A 50 23.24 -0.21 -30.42
CA ASP A 50 23.64 -1.62 -30.47
C ASP A 50 24.52 -2.01 -29.26
N PRO A 51 24.52 -3.28 -28.83
CA PRO A 51 25.43 -3.74 -27.78
C PRO A 51 26.89 -3.38 -28.07
N GLY A 52 27.54 -2.69 -27.13
CA GLY A 52 28.90 -2.16 -27.29
C GLY A 52 28.93 -0.65 -27.55
N GLU A 53 27.81 -0.06 -27.95
CA GLU A 53 27.61 1.39 -27.95
C GLU A 53 27.19 1.87 -26.55
N HIS A 54 27.45 3.14 -26.26
CA HIS A 54 27.21 3.70 -24.94
C HIS A 54 25.96 4.58 -24.94
N LEU A 55 24.85 4.04 -24.42
CA LEU A 55 23.57 4.76 -24.32
C LEU A 55 23.69 6.15 -23.68
N ALA A 56 24.51 6.30 -22.64
CA ALA A 56 24.73 7.59 -21.98
C ALA A 56 25.41 8.63 -22.90
N ILE A 57 26.32 8.19 -23.78
CA ILE A 57 26.98 9.06 -24.77
C ILE A 57 25.97 9.44 -25.86
N GLU A 58 25.22 8.47 -26.39
CA GLU A 58 24.19 8.73 -27.40
C GLU A 58 23.11 9.69 -26.89
N THR A 59 22.67 9.49 -25.64
CA THR A 59 21.73 10.41 -24.97
C THR A 59 22.27 11.82 -24.88
N SER A 60 23.55 11.96 -24.54
CA SER A 60 24.20 13.27 -24.41
C SER A 60 24.36 13.95 -25.77
N ALA A 61 24.66 13.20 -26.82
CA ALA A 61 24.90 13.70 -28.18
C ALA A 61 23.63 14.15 -28.92
N HIS A 62 22.45 13.64 -28.55
CA HIS A 62 21.19 13.90 -29.24
C HIS A 62 20.30 14.92 -28.50
N PRO A 63 19.43 15.68 -29.21
CA PRO A 63 18.59 16.70 -28.59
C PRO A 63 17.52 16.12 -27.64
N PRO A 64 16.90 16.95 -26.78
CA PRO A 64 15.67 16.56 -26.06
C PRO A 64 14.58 16.02 -27.01
N GLY A 65 13.72 15.15 -26.52
CA GLY A 65 12.68 14.49 -27.32
C GLY A 65 13.19 13.34 -28.21
N THR A 66 14.44 12.92 -28.04
CA THR A 66 15.00 11.84 -28.87
C THR A 66 14.48 10.48 -28.40
N ALA A 67 14.07 9.65 -29.36
CA ALA A 67 13.79 8.24 -29.13
C ALA A 67 15.06 7.41 -29.34
N PHE A 68 15.36 6.52 -28.39
CA PHE A 68 16.45 5.55 -28.44
C PHE A 68 15.86 4.15 -28.48
N TRP A 69 16.31 3.35 -29.43
CA TRP A 69 15.97 1.94 -29.57
C TRP A 69 17.17 1.09 -29.21
N LEU A 70 17.10 0.42 -28.05
CA LEU A 70 18.14 -0.51 -27.63
C LEU A 70 17.93 -1.83 -28.36
N SER A 71 18.82 -2.17 -29.28
CA SER A 71 18.78 -3.44 -30.01
C SER A 71 18.88 -4.65 -29.06
N THR A 72 18.44 -5.82 -29.51
CA THR A 72 18.50 -7.07 -28.71
C THR A 72 19.92 -7.34 -28.23
N GLY A 73 20.06 -7.68 -26.95
CA GLY A 73 21.34 -7.98 -26.32
C GLY A 73 21.61 -7.12 -25.08
N THR A 74 22.82 -7.27 -24.54
CA THR A 74 23.23 -6.61 -23.31
C THR A 74 23.93 -5.28 -23.59
N HIS A 75 23.34 -4.21 -23.08
CA HIS A 75 23.86 -2.85 -23.06
C HIS A 75 24.49 -2.57 -21.71
N ILE A 76 25.66 -1.95 -21.71
CA ILE A 76 26.42 -1.66 -20.50
C ILE A 76 26.77 -0.17 -20.42
N LEU A 77 26.89 0.31 -19.19
CA LEU A 77 27.46 1.63 -18.90
C LEU A 77 28.98 1.51 -18.66
N ALA A 78 29.67 2.64 -18.60
CA ALA A 78 31.12 2.64 -18.36
C ALA A 78 31.46 2.06 -16.97
N ASP A 79 32.70 1.60 -16.80
CA ASP A 79 33.26 1.06 -15.55
C ASP A 79 33.48 2.16 -14.48
N ASP A 80 32.43 2.90 -14.16
CA ASP A 80 32.42 3.95 -13.15
C ASP A 80 31.08 3.95 -12.40
N PRO A 81 31.09 4.02 -11.05
CA PRO A 81 29.86 3.93 -10.25
C PRO A 81 28.84 5.04 -10.53
N TYR A 82 29.27 6.17 -11.11
CA TYR A 82 28.42 7.31 -11.46
C TYR A 82 28.16 7.41 -12.97
N SER A 83 28.65 6.46 -13.78
CA SER A 83 28.20 6.33 -15.16
C SER A 83 26.75 5.87 -15.16
N GLN A 84 25.90 6.67 -15.82
CA GLN A 84 24.45 6.58 -15.83
C GLN A 84 23.90 7.33 -17.04
N VAL A 85 22.69 7.02 -17.45
CA VAL A 85 21.98 7.81 -18.48
C VAL A 85 21.43 9.06 -17.82
N ILE A 86 21.71 10.22 -18.42
CA ILE A 86 21.12 11.51 -18.03
C ILE A 86 20.14 11.90 -19.14
N PRO A 87 18.84 11.59 -18.99
CA PRO A 87 17.83 11.96 -19.96
C PRO A 87 17.69 13.47 -20.10
N LYS A 88 17.12 13.86 -21.23
CA LYS A 88 16.62 15.21 -21.50
C LYS A 88 15.10 15.13 -21.62
N ASP A 89 14.44 16.28 -21.47
CA ASP A 89 12.97 16.35 -21.51
C ASP A 89 12.41 15.65 -22.76
N GLY A 90 11.39 14.82 -22.58
CA GLY A 90 10.73 14.09 -23.65
C GLY A 90 11.50 12.90 -24.24
N ASN A 91 12.68 12.55 -23.71
CA ASN A 91 13.42 11.39 -24.23
C ASN A 91 12.65 10.09 -24.03
N VAL A 92 12.74 9.21 -25.02
CA VAL A 92 12.07 7.90 -25.03
C VAL A 92 13.11 6.81 -25.17
N TYR A 93 13.09 5.81 -24.28
CA TYR A 93 13.97 4.64 -24.32
C TYR A 93 13.13 3.38 -24.49
N VAL A 94 13.34 2.65 -25.57
CA VAL A 94 12.59 1.44 -25.88
C VAL A 94 13.54 0.27 -26.10
N GLY A 95 13.31 -0.83 -25.40
CA GLY A 95 14.01 -2.09 -25.59
C GLY A 95 13.42 -2.90 -26.74
N ALA A 96 14.28 -3.41 -27.63
CA ALA A 96 13.93 -4.56 -28.46
C ALA A 96 13.68 -5.79 -27.58
N PRO A 97 12.92 -6.80 -28.04
CA PRO A 97 12.82 -8.08 -27.34
C PRO A 97 14.21 -8.64 -26.97
N GLY A 98 14.44 -8.88 -25.68
CA GLY A 98 15.73 -9.34 -25.16
C GLY A 98 16.80 -8.25 -24.96
N ALA A 99 16.44 -6.97 -25.02
CA ALA A 99 17.33 -5.88 -24.63
C ALA A 99 17.47 -5.81 -23.11
N VAL A 100 18.71 -5.81 -22.63
CA VAL A 100 19.07 -5.73 -21.21
C VAL A 100 19.98 -4.53 -20.98
N LEU A 101 19.66 -3.68 -20.02
CA LEU A 101 20.57 -2.68 -19.47
C LEU A 101 21.16 -3.23 -18.16
N ASP A 102 22.45 -3.57 -18.19
CA ASP A 102 23.12 -4.30 -17.11
C ASP A 102 24.16 -3.42 -16.40
N GLY A 103 23.93 -3.15 -15.11
CA GLY A 103 24.83 -2.37 -14.26
C GLY A 103 26.06 -3.14 -13.77
N ARG A 104 26.13 -4.47 -14.00
CA ARG A 104 27.26 -5.36 -13.70
C ARG A 104 27.79 -5.34 -12.27
N GLY A 105 27.00 -4.85 -11.31
CA GLY A 105 27.44 -4.64 -9.94
C GLY A 105 28.35 -3.42 -9.74
N ILE A 106 28.41 -2.52 -10.72
CA ILE A 106 29.31 -1.35 -10.74
C ILE A 106 28.51 -0.06 -10.64
N ASN A 107 27.55 0.14 -11.54
CA ASN A 107 26.81 1.39 -11.67
C ASN A 107 25.73 1.51 -10.58
N ARG A 108 25.59 2.69 -9.98
CA ARG A 108 24.59 2.93 -8.93
C ARG A 108 23.17 3.07 -9.47
N ALA A 109 23.02 3.76 -10.60
CA ALA A 109 21.71 4.05 -11.19
C ALA A 109 21.75 3.91 -12.72
N ALA A 110 20.60 3.62 -13.31
CA ALA A 110 20.42 3.50 -14.75
C ALA A 110 20.05 4.84 -15.38
N PHE A 111 19.03 5.51 -14.82
CA PHE A 111 18.47 6.76 -15.34
C PHE A 111 18.28 7.76 -14.19
N THR A 112 18.87 8.95 -14.32
CA THR A 112 18.90 9.96 -13.25
C THR A 112 18.51 11.35 -13.73
N GLN A 113 18.64 12.34 -12.85
CA GLN A 113 18.28 13.73 -13.03
C GLN A 113 16.77 13.98 -13.18
N LEU A 114 16.42 15.26 -13.29
CA LEU A 114 15.06 15.78 -13.17
C LEU A 114 14.41 16.12 -14.53
N ALA A 115 14.85 15.49 -15.63
CA ALA A 115 14.19 15.65 -16.92
C ALA A 115 12.70 15.33 -16.79
N LYS A 116 11.87 15.97 -17.61
CA LYS A 116 10.41 15.74 -17.63
C LYS A 116 10.00 14.88 -18.80
N ASP A 117 8.83 14.24 -18.69
CA ASP A 117 8.19 13.55 -19.81
C ASP A 117 9.05 12.42 -20.42
N VAL A 118 9.86 11.75 -19.58
CA VAL A 118 10.74 10.66 -20.02
C VAL A 118 9.96 9.34 -20.06
N VAL A 119 10.14 8.57 -21.12
CA VAL A 119 9.50 7.26 -21.29
C VAL A 119 10.54 6.14 -21.29
N ILE A 120 10.31 5.08 -20.52
CA ILE A 120 11.16 3.88 -20.48
C ILE A 120 10.28 2.64 -20.65
N ARG A 121 10.53 1.86 -21.71
CA ARG A 121 9.67 0.76 -22.14
C ARG A 121 10.41 -0.51 -22.55
N GLY A 122 9.88 -1.66 -22.17
CA GLY A 122 10.25 -2.96 -22.73
C GLY A 122 11.70 -3.39 -22.44
N LEU A 123 12.30 -2.89 -21.36
CA LEU A 123 13.67 -3.23 -20.98
C LEU A 123 13.73 -4.21 -19.81
N THR A 124 14.75 -5.06 -19.79
CA THR A 124 15.26 -5.61 -18.53
C THR A 124 16.34 -4.68 -17.98
N ILE A 125 16.23 -4.24 -16.74
CA ILE A 125 17.19 -3.35 -16.06
C ILE A 125 17.64 -4.05 -14.77
N ARG A 126 18.93 -4.38 -14.68
CA ARG A 126 19.42 -5.25 -13.59
C ARG A 126 20.87 -5.02 -13.16
N ASN A 127 21.22 -5.61 -12.02
CA ASN A 127 22.55 -5.63 -11.43
C ASN A 127 23.13 -4.23 -11.13
N PHE A 128 22.29 -3.23 -10.88
CA PHE A 128 22.73 -1.94 -10.36
C PHE A 128 22.94 -2.02 -8.84
N VAL A 129 23.83 -1.17 -8.33
CA VAL A 129 24.21 -1.12 -6.91
C VAL A 129 23.77 0.18 -6.24
N ALA A 130 22.48 0.53 -6.39
CA ALA A 130 21.92 1.70 -5.75
C ALA A 130 22.13 1.62 -4.21
N PRO A 131 22.58 2.71 -3.57
CA PRO A 131 22.64 2.81 -2.11
C PRO A 131 21.26 2.63 -1.45
N GLN A 132 21.28 2.48 -0.13
CA GLN A 132 20.06 2.55 0.69
C GLN A 132 19.30 3.85 0.42
N ASP A 133 17.97 3.75 0.36
CA ASP A 133 17.01 4.83 0.11
C ASP A 133 17.11 5.48 -1.28
N GLN A 134 17.86 4.87 -2.20
CA GLN A 134 17.99 5.31 -3.60
C GLN A 134 17.41 4.27 -4.56
N GLY A 135 16.99 4.73 -5.74
CA GLY A 135 16.40 3.89 -6.78
C GLY A 135 17.25 3.84 -8.05
N VAL A 136 17.16 2.73 -8.79
CA VAL A 136 17.94 2.54 -10.03
C VAL A 136 17.37 3.35 -11.19
N VAL A 137 16.05 3.34 -11.36
CA VAL A 137 15.33 4.06 -12.43
C VAL A 137 14.62 5.28 -11.85
N ASN A 138 14.65 6.38 -12.59
CA ASN A 138 14.19 7.70 -12.16
C ASN A 138 14.78 8.11 -10.80
N HIS A 139 16.09 7.94 -10.62
CA HIS A 139 16.77 8.09 -9.33
C HIS A 139 16.41 9.37 -8.54
N ASP A 140 16.15 10.47 -9.24
CA ASP A 140 15.91 11.79 -8.62
C ASP A 140 14.42 12.18 -8.59
N SER A 141 13.51 11.24 -8.86
CA SER A 141 12.05 11.44 -8.83
C SER A 141 11.58 12.56 -9.78
N GLY A 142 12.08 12.50 -11.02
CA GLY A 142 11.69 13.34 -12.15
C GLY A 142 10.20 13.28 -12.45
N GLU A 143 9.67 14.33 -13.06
CA GLU A 143 8.24 14.55 -13.23
C GLU A 143 7.72 13.96 -14.54
N HIS A 144 6.53 13.33 -14.50
CA HIS A 144 5.76 12.86 -15.68
C HIS A 144 6.46 11.75 -16.45
N TRP A 145 7.27 10.95 -15.75
CA TRP A 145 7.88 9.79 -16.37
C TRP A 145 6.82 8.70 -16.62
N VAL A 146 6.97 7.96 -17.71
CA VAL A 146 6.20 6.74 -17.97
C VAL A 146 7.18 5.56 -17.95
N ILE A 147 7.03 4.72 -16.94
CA ILE A 147 7.80 3.48 -16.78
C ILE A 147 6.84 2.34 -17.07
N GLU A 148 6.98 1.72 -18.24
CA GLU A 148 5.95 0.80 -18.73
C GLU A 148 6.52 -0.51 -19.29
N GLY A 149 5.97 -1.64 -18.85
CA GLY A 149 6.28 -2.94 -19.44
C GLY A 149 7.73 -3.39 -19.26
N ASN A 150 8.43 -2.94 -18.22
CA ASN A 150 9.82 -3.29 -17.94
C ASN A 150 9.93 -4.45 -16.94
N VAL A 151 11.08 -5.12 -16.94
CA VAL A 151 11.54 -5.97 -15.83
C VAL A 151 12.68 -5.23 -15.13
N ILE A 152 12.50 -4.84 -13.89
CA ILE A 152 13.53 -4.16 -13.09
C ILE A 152 13.87 -5.06 -11.90
N GLU A 153 15.02 -5.73 -11.98
CA GLU A 153 15.33 -6.87 -11.10
C GLU A 153 16.77 -6.97 -10.64
N ASP A 154 16.99 -7.71 -9.55
CA ASP A 154 18.33 -8.07 -9.04
C ASP A 154 19.24 -6.85 -8.81
N ASN A 155 18.64 -5.71 -8.44
CA ASN A 155 19.38 -4.50 -8.09
C ASN A 155 19.54 -4.38 -6.57
N ARG A 156 20.50 -3.58 -6.11
CA ARG A 156 20.48 -3.03 -4.75
C ARG A 156 19.55 -1.82 -4.68
N GLY A 157 19.25 -1.35 -3.46
CA GLY A 157 18.32 -0.24 -3.26
C GLY A 157 16.92 -0.55 -3.82
N ALA A 158 16.17 0.48 -4.17
CA ALA A 158 14.88 0.36 -4.84
C ALA A 158 15.05 0.07 -6.34
N ALA A 159 14.13 -0.70 -6.94
CA ALA A 159 14.07 -0.86 -8.39
C ALA A 159 13.94 0.52 -9.08
N MET A 160 13.12 1.40 -8.51
CA MET A 160 12.89 2.73 -9.04
C MET A 160 12.42 3.71 -7.97
N MET A 161 12.64 5.00 -8.24
CA MET A 161 11.90 6.05 -7.55
C MET A 161 10.65 6.46 -8.34
N ALA A 162 9.69 7.05 -7.65
CA ALA A 162 8.53 7.67 -8.28
C ALA A 162 8.49 9.19 -8.04
N GLY A 163 8.26 9.95 -9.10
CA GLY A 163 8.08 11.39 -9.08
C GLY A 163 6.63 11.85 -9.30
N PRO A 164 6.40 13.17 -9.33
CA PRO A 164 5.08 13.74 -9.58
C PRO A 164 4.51 13.33 -10.94
N ARG A 165 3.23 12.94 -10.95
CA ARG A 165 2.45 12.46 -12.11
C ARG A 165 3.15 11.39 -12.93
N GLN A 166 3.96 10.57 -12.27
CA GLN A 166 4.58 9.42 -12.90
C GLN A 166 3.55 8.31 -13.09
N GLU A 167 3.70 7.56 -14.17
CA GLU A 167 2.93 6.37 -14.46
C GLU A 167 3.85 5.15 -14.42
N VAL A 168 3.53 4.19 -13.55
CA VAL A 168 4.22 2.91 -13.39
C VAL A 168 3.26 1.82 -13.82
N LEU A 169 3.43 1.33 -15.05
CA LEU A 169 2.42 0.55 -15.76
C LEU A 169 2.94 -0.82 -16.18
N GLY A 170 2.30 -1.89 -15.74
CA GLY A 170 2.57 -3.24 -16.28
C GLY A 170 4.02 -3.70 -16.13
N ASN A 171 4.74 -3.27 -15.09
CA ASN A 171 6.14 -3.64 -14.87
C ASN A 171 6.24 -4.86 -13.95
N CYS A 172 7.33 -5.63 -14.10
CA CYS A 172 7.81 -6.58 -13.12
C CYS A 172 8.92 -5.93 -12.29
N LEU A 173 8.68 -5.70 -11.00
CA LEU A 173 9.61 -5.09 -10.06
C LEU A 173 9.97 -6.13 -8.98
N ARG A 174 11.05 -6.89 -9.21
CA ARG A 174 11.33 -8.06 -8.37
C ARG A 174 12.76 -8.19 -7.87
N LYS A 175 12.93 -8.81 -6.71
CA LYS A 175 14.25 -9.16 -6.16
C LYS A 175 15.22 -7.98 -6.05
N ASN A 176 14.69 -6.79 -5.79
CA ASN A 176 15.52 -5.63 -5.52
C ASN A 176 15.88 -5.57 -4.03
N GLY A 177 17.02 -4.96 -3.73
CA GLY A 177 17.65 -4.98 -2.41
C GLY A 177 16.79 -4.35 -1.31
N GLN A 178 15.96 -3.37 -1.63
CA GLN A 178 15.17 -2.61 -0.67
C GLN A 178 13.67 -2.58 -0.99
N TYR A 179 13.30 -1.99 -2.14
CA TYR A 179 11.91 -1.83 -2.58
C TYR A 179 11.76 -2.16 -4.06
N GLY A 180 10.54 -2.49 -4.48
CA GLY A 180 10.13 -2.32 -5.88
C GLY A 180 10.01 -0.83 -6.24
N ILE A 181 9.27 -0.07 -5.44
CA ILE A 181 9.01 1.37 -5.67
C ILE A 181 9.33 2.18 -4.42
N ASN A 182 10.05 3.29 -4.58
CA ASN A 182 10.22 4.30 -3.52
C ASN A 182 9.71 5.68 -4.02
N ALA A 183 8.50 6.05 -3.63
CA ALA A 183 7.90 7.34 -3.95
C ALA A 183 8.30 8.38 -2.90
N TYR A 184 9.50 8.92 -3.06
CA TYR A 184 10.06 9.97 -2.21
C TYR A 184 10.68 11.07 -3.06
N ARG A 185 10.44 12.32 -2.68
CA ARG A 185 11.09 13.50 -3.26
C ARG A 185 11.43 14.48 -2.15
N ALA A 186 12.67 14.98 -2.15
CA ALA A 186 13.06 16.00 -1.19
C ALA A 186 12.15 17.23 -1.31
N GLY A 187 11.57 17.67 -0.19
CA GLY A 187 10.57 18.75 -0.16
C GLY A 187 9.15 18.33 -0.56
N GLY A 188 8.91 17.04 -0.83
CA GLY A 188 7.60 16.49 -1.20
C GLY A 188 7.14 16.88 -2.60
N GLY A 189 5.81 16.92 -2.78
CA GLY A 189 5.16 17.36 -4.00
C GLY A 189 4.90 16.29 -5.05
N ILE A 190 5.02 15.00 -4.67
CA ILE A 190 4.54 13.91 -5.51
C ILE A 190 3.01 13.95 -5.50
N THR A 191 2.43 14.10 -6.69
CA THR A 191 0.98 14.21 -6.89
C THR A 191 0.55 13.39 -8.10
N GLY A 192 -0.67 12.87 -8.08
CA GLY A 192 -1.26 12.14 -9.21
C GLY A 192 -0.43 10.95 -9.68
N LEU A 193 0.16 10.19 -8.75
CA LEU A 193 0.96 9.00 -9.06
C LEU A 193 0.03 7.86 -9.52
N VAL A 194 0.37 7.18 -10.60
CA VAL A 194 -0.35 5.97 -11.05
C VAL A 194 0.57 4.76 -10.96
N VAL A 195 0.11 3.72 -10.26
CA VAL A 195 0.77 2.41 -10.15
C VAL A 195 -0.27 1.37 -10.56
N GLU A 196 -0.20 0.91 -11.80
CA GLU A 196 -1.25 0.09 -12.39
C GLU A 196 -0.72 -1.18 -13.07
N GLY A 197 -1.34 -2.32 -12.77
CA GLY A 197 -1.08 -3.58 -13.46
C GLY A 197 0.33 -4.16 -13.26
N ASN A 198 1.07 -3.73 -12.23
CA ASN A 198 2.44 -4.20 -11.98
C ASN A 198 2.45 -5.50 -11.16
N GLU A 199 3.53 -6.27 -11.29
CA GLU A 199 3.91 -7.33 -10.35
C GLU A 199 5.09 -6.84 -9.50
N ILE A 200 4.90 -6.73 -8.18
CA ILE A 200 5.89 -6.21 -7.21
C ILE A 200 6.20 -7.31 -6.22
N ALA A 201 7.35 -7.99 -6.39
CA ALA A 201 7.53 -9.26 -5.72
C ALA A 201 8.96 -9.60 -5.27
N TRP A 202 9.09 -10.31 -4.15
CA TRP A 202 10.38 -10.74 -3.59
C TRP A 202 11.39 -9.61 -3.37
N ASN A 203 10.94 -8.38 -3.15
CA ASN A 203 11.83 -7.26 -2.84
C ASN A 203 12.29 -7.31 -1.37
N ASN A 204 13.27 -6.48 -1.06
CA ASN A 204 14.05 -6.47 0.18
C ASN A 204 15.02 -7.67 0.31
N THR A 205 15.72 -8.01 -0.78
CA THR A 205 16.71 -9.10 -0.73
C THR A 205 17.94 -8.78 0.12
N ASP A 206 18.17 -7.52 0.47
CA ASP A 206 19.26 -7.13 1.38
C ASP A 206 18.86 -7.25 2.87
N ASP A 207 17.60 -7.51 3.20
CA ASP A 207 17.12 -7.71 4.59
C ASP A 207 17.40 -6.50 5.49
N TRP A 208 16.92 -5.32 5.05
CA TRP A 208 17.23 -4.04 5.68
C TRP A 208 16.72 -3.90 7.12
N GLU A 209 15.51 -4.38 7.44
CA GLU A 209 15.00 -4.31 8.82
C GLU A 209 15.85 -5.12 9.80
N LYS A 210 16.49 -6.21 9.36
CA LYS A 210 17.44 -6.93 10.22
C LYS A 210 18.79 -6.24 10.31
N ARG A 211 19.26 -5.62 9.23
CA ARG A 211 20.53 -4.86 9.21
C ARG A 211 20.44 -3.59 10.05
N GLN A 212 19.28 -2.93 10.01
CA GLN A 212 19.00 -1.70 10.74
C GLN A 212 17.61 -1.80 11.38
N PRO A 213 17.53 -2.39 12.59
CA PRO A 213 16.27 -2.55 13.30
C PRO A 213 15.50 -1.22 13.46
N GLY A 214 14.25 -1.21 13.00
CA GLY A 214 13.36 -0.06 13.10
C GLY A 214 13.68 1.04 12.08
N CYS A 215 14.40 0.75 11.01
CA CYS A 215 14.59 1.74 9.94
C CYS A 215 13.28 2.05 9.22
N GLY A 216 12.36 1.08 9.19
CA GLY A 216 11.11 1.21 8.48
C GLY A 216 11.34 1.51 7.00
N CYS A 217 12.34 0.85 6.42
CA CYS A 217 12.99 1.27 5.20
C CYS A 217 13.00 0.17 4.14
N SER A 218 12.06 -0.79 4.16
CA SER A 218 12.00 -1.84 3.14
C SER A 218 10.61 -2.46 2.95
N GLY A 219 10.40 -3.14 1.83
CA GLY A 219 9.12 -3.79 1.50
C GLY A 219 8.87 -3.88 -0.01
N GLY A 220 7.61 -3.97 -0.42
CA GLY A 220 7.21 -3.92 -1.83
C GLY A 220 7.27 -2.49 -2.39
N ALA A 221 6.52 -1.57 -1.80
CA ALA A 221 6.54 -0.15 -2.18
C ALA A 221 6.44 0.77 -0.96
N LYS A 222 7.14 1.91 -1.00
CA LYS A 222 7.03 2.98 0.00
C LYS A 222 6.59 4.30 -0.62
N PHE A 223 5.71 5.03 0.08
CA PHE A 223 5.19 6.33 -0.30
C PHE A 223 5.40 7.33 0.83
N TRP A 224 5.96 8.50 0.51
CA TRP A 224 6.20 9.55 1.48
C TRP A 224 5.61 10.88 1.03
N ALA A 225 4.64 11.39 1.79
CA ALA A 225 3.96 12.66 1.53
C ALA A 225 3.42 12.79 0.08
N VAL A 226 2.81 11.72 -0.42
CA VAL A 226 2.17 11.68 -1.74
C VAL A 226 0.73 12.17 -1.63
N ASP A 227 0.33 13.06 -2.53
CA ASP A 227 -1.01 13.65 -2.56
C ASP A 227 -1.72 13.32 -3.87
N GLY A 228 -2.58 12.31 -3.85
CA GLY A 228 -3.17 11.69 -5.04
C GLY A 228 -2.33 10.53 -5.55
N ALA A 229 -2.76 9.30 -5.25
CA ALA A 229 -2.16 8.09 -5.83
C ALA A 229 -3.24 7.06 -6.18
N ASP A 230 -3.11 6.49 -7.38
CA ASP A 230 -3.98 5.43 -7.89
C ASP A 230 -3.17 4.14 -7.99
N ILE A 231 -3.46 3.19 -7.11
CA ILE A 231 -2.80 1.89 -7.01
C ILE A 231 -3.83 0.84 -7.43
N ARG A 232 -3.77 0.42 -8.70
CA ARG A 232 -4.83 -0.36 -9.35
C ARG A 232 -4.35 -1.67 -9.94
N GLY A 233 -5.07 -2.77 -9.69
CA GLY A 233 -4.86 -4.00 -10.45
C GLY A 233 -3.45 -4.60 -10.34
N ASN A 234 -2.70 -4.30 -9.28
CA ASN A 234 -1.34 -4.82 -9.10
C ASN A 234 -1.35 -6.18 -8.40
N TRP A 235 -0.30 -6.97 -8.63
CA TRP A 235 0.02 -8.14 -7.82
C TRP A 235 1.24 -7.84 -6.93
N VAL A 236 1.02 -7.73 -5.62
CA VAL A 236 2.08 -7.36 -4.66
C VAL A 236 2.31 -8.51 -3.69
N HIS A 237 3.42 -9.23 -3.84
CA HIS A 237 3.55 -10.50 -3.12
C HIS A 237 4.95 -10.94 -2.75
N HIS A 238 5.05 -11.77 -1.70
CA HIS A 238 6.30 -12.39 -1.25
C HIS A 238 7.42 -11.38 -0.96
N ASN A 239 7.08 -10.11 -0.68
CA ASN A 239 8.08 -9.14 -0.29
C ASN A 239 8.50 -9.40 1.16
N HIS A 240 9.80 -9.29 1.42
CA HIS A 240 10.33 -9.43 2.77
C HIS A 240 10.06 -8.14 3.55
N GLY A 241 8.90 -8.03 4.17
CA GLY A 241 8.41 -6.81 4.82
C GLY A 241 6.96 -6.51 4.43
N ALA A 242 6.57 -5.24 4.50
CA ALA A 242 5.23 -4.82 4.11
C ALA A 242 5.07 -4.86 2.58
N GLY A 243 3.85 -5.13 2.11
CA GLY A 243 3.51 -5.01 0.69
C GLY A 243 3.56 -3.56 0.24
N LEU A 244 2.67 -2.73 0.79
CA LEU A 244 2.59 -1.29 0.56
C LEU A 244 2.76 -0.54 1.88
N TRP A 245 3.62 0.47 1.91
CA TRP A 245 3.80 1.34 3.08
C TRP A 245 3.66 2.81 2.68
N ALA A 246 2.59 3.46 3.12
CA ALA A 246 2.43 4.90 3.02
C ALA A 246 2.80 5.54 4.36
N ASP A 247 3.93 6.24 4.39
CA ASP A 247 4.51 6.86 5.57
C ASP A 247 4.39 8.38 5.46
N THR A 248 3.74 9.01 6.42
CA THR A 248 3.72 10.47 6.60
C THR A 248 2.92 11.25 5.55
N ASN A 249 1.81 11.85 5.99
CA ASN A 249 1.04 12.86 5.26
C ASN A 249 0.60 12.46 3.84
N ASN A 250 0.47 11.16 3.56
CA ASN A 250 -0.13 10.70 2.32
C ASN A 250 -1.63 11.04 2.34
N ASN A 251 -2.23 11.30 1.18
CA ASN A 251 -3.63 11.70 1.06
C ASN A 251 -4.17 11.40 -0.33
N ASP A 252 -5.50 11.23 -0.44
CA ASP A 252 -6.20 11.01 -1.70
C ASP A 252 -5.74 9.74 -2.42
N PHE A 253 -5.58 8.65 -1.66
CA PHE A 253 -5.19 7.36 -2.23
C PHE A 253 -6.42 6.56 -2.64
N ILE A 254 -6.32 5.89 -3.78
CA ILE A 254 -7.21 4.80 -4.17
C ILE A 254 -6.36 3.53 -4.32
N ILE A 255 -6.71 2.50 -3.56
CA ILE A 255 -6.14 1.16 -3.63
C ILE A 255 -7.28 0.24 -4.05
N GLU A 256 -7.30 -0.17 -5.31
CA GLU A 256 -8.39 -0.96 -5.86
C GLU A 256 -7.98 -2.10 -6.78
N ASP A 257 -8.78 -3.16 -6.77
CA ASP A 257 -8.63 -4.33 -7.64
C ASP A 257 -7.25 -5.02 -7.56
N ASN A 258 -6.48 -4.79 -6.48
CA ASN A 258 -5.17 -5.40 -6.30
C ASN A 258 -5.29 -6.79 -5.67
N THR A 259 -4.34 -7.66 -6.00
CA THR A 259 -4.06 -8.87 -5.21
C THR A 259 -2.78 -8.64 -4.41
N ILE A 260 -2.89 -8.65 -3.09
CA ILE A 260 -1.76 -8.40 -2.20
C ILE A 260 -1.62 -9.59 -1.26
N GLU A 261 -0.52 -10.33 -1.34
CA GLU A 261 -0.43 -11.63 -0.68
C GLU A 261 0.97 -12.11 -0.30
N ASP A 262 1.03 -12.98 0.71
CA ASP A 262 2.28 -13.62 1.15
C ASP A 262 3.42 -12.65 1.48
N ASN A 263 3.11 -11.39 1.81
CA ASN A 263 4.12 -10.47 2.35
C ASN A 263 4.39 -10.83 3.82
N ASP A 264 5.66 -10.78 4.23
CA ASP A 264 6.05 -11.22 5.57
C ASP A 264 5.41 -10.36 6.68
N ALA A 265 5.14 -9.09 6.37
CA ALA A 265 4.43 -8.15 7.23
C ALA A 265 3.08 -7.73 6.61
N GLU A 266 2.57 -6.55 6.99
CA GLU A 266 1.29 -6.02 6.54
C GLU A 266 1.17 -6.00 5.00
N ALA A 267 -0.03 -6.27 4.48
CA ALA A 267 -0.34 -5.99 3.08
C ALA A 267 -0.28 -4.48 2.81
N LEU A 268 -0.86 -3.70 3.73
CA LEU A 268 -0.84 -2.25 3.72
C LEU A 268 -0.55 -1.71 5.12
N PHE A 269 0.48 -0.89 5.21
CA PHE A 269 0.76 -0.05 6.37
C PHE A 269 0.56 1.42 5.99
N TYR A 270 -0.49 2.04 6.53
CA TYR A 270 -0.85 3.43 6.28
C TYR A 270 -0.63 4.25 7.56
N GLU A 271 0.39 5.09 7.56
CA GLU A 271 0.95 5.71 8.76
C GLU A 271 0.85 7.23 8.70
N ILE A 272 0.31 7.85 9.76
CA ILE A 272 0.07 9.30 9.93
C ILE A 272 -0.36 10.01 8.65
N SER A 273 -1.39 9.47 8.01
CA SER A 273 -1.86 9.84 6.67
C SER A 273 -3.39 10.02 6.63
N TYR A 274 -3.94 10.41 5.48
CA TYR A 274 -5.31 10.92 5.34
C TYR A 274 -6.06 10.26 4.19
N ASN A 275 -7.40 10.30 4.23
CA ASN A 275 -8.32 10.10 3.11
C ASN A 275 -7.90 9.03 2.08
N LEU A 276 -8.46 7.83 2.23
CA LEU A 276 -8.06 6.63 1.50
C LEU A 276 -9.30 5.82 1.10
N ILE A 277 -9.33 5.31 -0.13
CA ILE A 277 -10.30 4.31 -0.56
C ILE A 277 -9.56 2.99 -0.77
N ILE A 278 -9.94 1.93 -0.04
CA ILE A 278 -9.50 0.56 -0.23
C ILE A 278 -10.72 -0.25 -0.68
N ARG A 279 -10.78 -0.62 -1.97
CA ARG A 279 -11.94 -1.35 -2.48
C ARG A 279 -11.64 -2.49 -3.42
N SER A 280 -12.46 -3.54 -3.37
CA SER A 280 -12.41 -4.64 -4.34
C SER A 280 -11.04 -5.35 -4.43
N ASN A 281 -10.21 -5.26 -3.39
CA ASN A 281 -8.91 -5.92 -3.33
C ASN A 281 -9.04 -7.34 -2.75
N THR A 282 -8.08 -8.20 -3.09
CA THR A 282 -7.85 -9.48 -2.43
C THR A 282 -6.58 -9.40 -1.58
N PHE A 283 -6.74 -9.51 -0.26
CA PHE A 283 -5.67 -9.59 0.72
C PHE A 283 -5.54 -11.03 1.21
N ARG A 284 -4.43 -11.71 0.91
CA ARG A 284 -4.29 -13.13 1.24
C ARG A 284 -2.97 -13.49 1.94
N ARG A 285 -3.03 -14.21 3.06
CA ARG A 285 -1.82 -14.75 3.74
C ARG A 285 -0.73 -13.72 4.08
N ASN A 286 -1.10 -12.46 4.31
CA ASN A 286 -0.15 -11.42 4.74
C ASN A 286 0.05 -11.44 6.26
N ALA A 287 1.16 -10.84 6.68
CA ALA A 287 1.57 -10.64 8.07
C ALA A 287 1.72 -11.94 8.88
N LEU A 288 1.79 -13.10 8.22
CA LEU A 288 1.93 -14.39 8.89
C LEU A 288 3.29 -14.51 9.59
N VAL A 289 4.37 -13.97 8.99
CA VAL A 289 5.69 -14.01 9.61
C VAL A 289 5.74 -13.04 10.79
N LEU A 290 5.39 -11.76 10.57
CA LEU A 290 5.39 -10.73 11.61
C LEU A 290 4.48 -11.11 12.80
N GLY A 291 3.27 -11.59 12.53
CA GLY A 291 2.31 -11.98 13.55
C GLY A 291 2.76 -13.18 14.38
N ARG A 292 3.32 -14.21 13.75
CA ARG A 292 3.91 -15.36 14.47
C ARG A 292 5.07 -14.92 15.36
N ASP A 293 5.91 -14.02 14.86
CA ASP A 293 7.05 -13.47 15.60
C ASP A 293 6.60 -12.69 16.84
N PHE A 294 5.56 -11.87 16.72
CA PHE A 294 4.97 -11.15 17.86
C PHE A 294 4.37 -12.12 18.88
N ALA A 295 3.59 -13.10 18.41
CA ALA A 295 2.96 -14.09 19.28
C ALA A 295 3.96 -14.97 20.01
N ALA A 296 5.03 -15.39 19.35
CA ALA A 296 6.11 -16.18 19.97
C ALA A 296 6.82 -15.43 21.11
N ARG A 297 6.80 -14.10 21.09
CA ARG A 297 7.36 -13.24 22.15
C ARG A 297 6.33 -12.87 23.22
N GLY A 298 5.11 -13.37 23.12
CA GLY A 298 3.99 -12.99 24.00
C GLY A 298 3.53 -11.55 23.81
N ASN A 299 3.87 -10.90 22.69
CA ASN A 299 3.38 -9.57 22.37
C ASN A 299 1.94 -9.67 21.87
N ASN A 300 1.03 -9.03 22.59
CA ASN A 300 -0.41 -9.10 22.30
C ASN A 300 -0.91 -8.03 21.32
N PHE A 301 -0.01 -7.26 20.70
CA PHE A 301 -0.41 -6.28 19.69
C PHE A 301 -1.12 -6.98 18.51
N PRO A 302 -2.28 -6.48 18.06
CA PRO A 302 -3.04 -7.10 16.98
C PRO A 302 -2.38 -6.80 15.63
N ILE A 303 -1.49 -7.68 15.19
CA ILE A 303 -0.93 -7.63 13.84
C ILE A 303 -2.04 -7.96 12.82
N ALA A 304 -2.07 -7.28 11.68
CA ALA A 304 -3.16 -7.35 10.71
C ALA A 304 -2.66 -7.26 9.26
N ALA A 305 -3.52 -7.60 8.30
CA ALA A 305 -3.23 -7.38 6.88
C ALA A 305 -3.20 -5.88 6.54
N VAL A 306 -4.16 -5.13 7.06
CA VAL A 306 -4.23 -3.67 6.90
C VAL A 306 -4.02 -3.01 8.26
N TYR A 307 -3.00 -2.16 8.34
CA TYR A 307 -2.65 -1.43 9.55
C TYR A 307 -2.77 0.07 9.29
N LEU A 308 -3.75 0.72 9.92
CA LEU A 308 -3.89 2.17 9.94
C LEU A 308 -3.31 2.68 11.26
N SER A 309 -2.21 3.40 11.18
CA SER A 309 -1.49 3.95 12.32
C SER A 309 -1.61 5.46 12.31
N GLU A 310 -2.38 5.99 13.26
CA GLU A 310 -2.76 7.40 13.36
C GLU A 310 -3.29 7.96 12.03
N SER A 311 -4.10 7.22 11.28
CA SER A 311 -4.54 7.63 9.93
C SER A 311 -6.04 7.61 9.80
N GLY A 312 -6.61 8.65 9.17
CA GLY A 312 -8.06 8.84 9.15
C GLY A 312 -8.56 9.84 8.13
N GLY A 313 -9.88 9.94 8.01
CA GLY A 313 -10.55 10.97 7.24
C GLY A 313 -10.27 12.37 7.78
N GLU A 314 -10.05 13.32 6.87
CA GLU A 314 -9.88 14.73 7.19
C GLU A 314 -10.57 15.60 6.12
N PRO A 315 -11.85 15.98 6.35
CA PRO A 315 -12.65 16.74 5.38
C PRO A 315 -12.11 18.14 5.04
N ARG A 316 -11.18 18.68 5.84
CA ARG A 316 -10.57 19.99 5.58
C ARG A 316 -9.44 19.90 4.55
N ILE A 317 -8.94 18.70 4.26
CA ILE A 317 -7.94 18.44 3.22
C ILE A 317 -8.69 17.90 2.00
N TRP A 318 -8.45 18.50 0.84
CA TRP A 318 -9.08 18.03 -0.39
C TRP A 318 -8.60 16.62 -0.73
N ALA A 319 -9.55 15.73 -1.03
CA ALA A 319 -9.36 14.39 -1.56
C ALA A 319 -10.67 13.93 -2.23
N ARG A 320 -10.64 12.81 -2.96
CA ARG A 320 -11.82 12.21 -3.57
C ARG A 320 -12.82 11.61 -2.56
N THR A 321 -12.37 11.47 -1.32
CA THR A 321 -13.14 11.05 -0.14
C THR A 321 -12.74 11.92 1.05
N ASP A 322 -13.61 12.06 2.06
CA ASP A 322 -13.32 12.74 3.32
C ASP A 322 -13.15 11.77 4.51
N MET A 323 -13.03 10.47 4.19
CA MET A 323 -12.93 9.34 5.11
C MET A 323 -11.89 8.33 4.63
N ILE A 324 -11.58 7.34 5.48
CA ILE A 324 -10.98 6.09 5.03
C ILE A 324 -12.10 5.09 4.80
N GLU A 325 -12.30 4.70 3.56
CA GLU A 325 -13.34 3.76 3.13
C GLU A 325 -12.70 2.41 2.81
N ILE A 326 -13.09 1.35 3.51
CA ILE A 326 -12.59 0.00 3.31
C ILE A 326 -13.79 -0.88 2.98
N ALA A 327 -14.01 -1.08 1.68
CA ALA A 327 -15.24 -1.70 1.20
C ALA A 327 -15.03 -2.79 0.15
N GLU A 328 -15.89 -3.81 0.15
CA GLU A 328 -15.94 -4.81 -0.94
C GLU A 328 -14.63 -5.60 -1.14
N ASN A 329 -13.77 -5.69 -0.12
CA ASN A 329 -12.52 -6.45 -0.20
C ASN A 329 -12.70 -7.89 0.30
N VAL A 330 -11.84 -8.78 -0.16
CA VAL A 330 -11.69 -10.14 0.36
C VAL A 330 -10.40 -10.23 1.16
N PHE A 331 -10.51 -10.67 2.42
CA PHE A 331 -9.40 -10.94 3.31
C PHE A 331 -9.39 -12.44 3.64
N GLU A 332 -8.39 -13.16 3.15
CA GLU A 332 -8.31 -14.62 3.31
C GLU A 332 -7.00 -15.03 3.99
N ASP A 333 -7.11 -15.75 5.10
CA ASP A 333 -5.98 -16.42 5.76
C ASP A 333 -4.80 -15.51 6.13
N ASN A 334 -5.04 -14.21 6.26
CA ASN A 334 -4.08 -13.27 6.84
C ASN A 334 -3.91 -13.53 8.34
N TRP A 335 -2.82 -13.05 8.93
CA TRP A 335 -2.64 -13.17 10.38
C TRP A 335 -3.76 -12.49 11.17
N GLY A 336 -4.14 -11.28 10.79
CA GLY A 336 -5.29 -10.55 11.29
C GLY A 336 -5.93 -9.76 10.15
N GLY A 337 -7.10 -9.18 10.40
CA GLY A 337 -7.82 -8.43 9.37
C GLY A 337 -7.35 -6.99 9.28
N LEU A 338 -7.84 -6.16 10.19
CA LEU A 338 -7.58 -4.72 10.27
C LEU A 338 -7.16 -4.32 11.69
N THR A 339 -6.19 -3.43 11.77
CA THR A 339 -5.82 -2.75 13.01
C THR A 339 -5.88 -1.24 12.82
N LEU A 340 -6.79 -0.61 13.55
CA LEU A 340 -6.91 0.83 13.71
C LEU A 340 -6.20 1.24 15.00
N TRP A 341 -5.05 1.88 14.88
CA TRP A 341 -4.21 2.28 16.01
C TRP A 341 -4.06 3.78 16.07
N GLU A 342 -4.13 4.36 17.27
CA GLU A 342 -3.69 5.73 17.50
C GLU A 342 -2.73 5.81 18.67
N ASN A 343 -1.49 6.22 18.44
CA ASN A 343 -0.53 6.42 19.51
C ASN A 343 -0.84 7.70 20.30
N ALA A 344 -1.15 7.56 21.59
CA ALA A 344 -1.48 8.67 22.46
C ALA A 344 -0.34 9.70 22.59
N ASP A 345 0.91 9.24 22.50
CA ASP A 345 2.11 10.05 22.71
C ASP A 345 2.66 10.63 21.38
N ARG A 346 2.18 10.15 20.22
CA ARG A 346 2.57 10.66 18.89
C ARG A 346 1.64 11.79 18.46
N PHE A 347 2.21 12.98 18.31
CA PHE A 347 1.53 14.15 17.77
C PHE A 347 2.57 15.15 17.29
N CYS A 348 2.15 16.17 16.55
CA CYS A 348 3.04 17.19 16.05
C CYS A 348 3.82 17.86 17.18
N ASN A 349 5.14 18.00 17.01
CA ASN A 349 6.09 18.50 18.01
C ASN A 349 6.21 17.62 19.28
N SER A 350 5.64 16.42 19.30
CA SER A 350 5.93 15.44 20.37
C SER A 350 7.27 14.75 20.08
N PRO A 351 8.07 14.41 21.11
CA PRO A 351 9.32 13.68 20.88
C PRO A 351 9.12 12.22 20.45
N SER A 352 7.89 11.70 20.51
CA SER A 352 7.53 10.39 19.96
C SER A 352 7.20 10.44 18.46
N ASN A 353 7.16 11.64 17.85
CA ASN A 353 7.02 11.76 16.41
C ASN A 353 8.35 11.44 15.71
N THR A 354 8.41 10.27 15.06
CA THR A 354 9.57 9.81 14.28
C THR A 354 9.74 10.58 12.97
N SER A 355 8.66 11.17 12.43
CA SER A 355 8.67 12.00 11.21
C SER A 355 9.13 13.42 11.52
N THR A 356 10.41 13.54 11.91
CA THR A 356 11.03 14.76 12.43
C THR A 356 10.77 15.96 11.50
N GLY A 357 10.34 17.08 12.08
CA GLY A 357 10.05 18.32 11.34
C GLY A 357 8.70 18.32 10.60
N THR A 358 7.98 17.20 10.57
CA THR A 358 6.65 17.12 9.95
C THR A 358 5.55 17.34 10.99
N CYS A 359 4.48 17.99 10.55
CA CYS A 359 3.25 18.21 11.31
C CYS A 359 2.06 17.71 10.50
N THR A 360 0.86 17.71 11.09
CA THR A 360 -0.37 17.44 10.35
C THR A 360 -0.54 18.44 9.21
N ARG A 361 -1.28 18.07 8.17
CA ARG A 361 -1.51 18.96 7.01
C ARG A 361 -2.38 20.19 7.31
N VAL A 362 -3.04 20.24 8.47
CA VAL A 362 -3.88 21.36 8.90
C VAL A 362 -3.14 22.35 9.80
N VAL A 363 -1.90 22.03 10.22
CA VAL A 363 -1.04 22.91 11.01
C VAL A 363 0.13 23.39 10.16
N SER A 364 0.40 24.70 10.20
CA SER A 364 1.41 25.29 9.32
C SER A 364 2.84 25.06 9.83
N SER A 365 3.02 24.95 11.15
CA SER A 365 4.33 24.71 11.76
C SER A 365 4.24 23.95 13.09
N PRO A 366 5.22 23.08 13.40
CA PRO A 366 5.34 22.47 14.73
C PRO A 366 5.37 23.45 15.90
N SER A 367 5.76 24.72 15.68
CA SER A 367 5.75 25.75 16.71
C SER A 367 4.34 26.13 17.19
N GLU A 368 3.28 25.69 16.52
CA GLU A 368 1.90 25.88 16.96
C GLU A 368 1.46 24.82 17.96
N CYS A 369 2.20 23.71 18.06
CA CYS A 369 1.89 22.54 18.88
C CYS A 369 2.80 22.47 20.11
N THR A 370 2.71 23.47 21.00
CA THR A 370 3.57 23.57 22.20
C THR A 370 2.80 23.26 23.48
N ALA A 371 3.54 23.09 24.59
CA ALA A 371 2.95 22.89 25.91
C ALA A 371 1.95 23.99 26.30
N GLU A 372 2.15 25.22 25.81
CA GLU A 372 1.32 26.38 26.10
C GLU A 372 0.03 26.44 25.27
N SER A 373 0.05 25.93 24.04
CA SER A 373 -1.06 26.07 23.07
C SER A 373 -1.87 24.79 22.88
N ILE A 374 -1.22 23.63 22.92
CA ILE A 374 -1.79 22.36 22.44
C ILE A 374 -3.00 21.88 23.25
N ALA A 375 -3.15 22.35 24.50
CA ALA A 375 -4.30 21.99 25.33
C ALA A 375 -5.59 22.71 24.94
N GLN A 376 -5.55 23.67 24.00
CA GLN A 376 -6.69 24.49 23.59
C GLN A 376 -7.06 24.24 22.12
N PRO A 377 -8.35 24.29 21.76
CA PRO A 377 -8.76 24.30 20.36
C PRO A 377 -8.22 25.52 19.60
N PRO A 378 -7.90 25.39 18.29
CA PRO A 378 -8.01 24.15 17.51
C PRO A 378 -6.80 23.22 17.67
N ALA A 379 -5.71 23.66 18.30
CA ALA A 379 -4.45 22.91 18.42
C ALA A 379 -4.61 21.54 19.10
N TYR A 380 -5.55 21.41 20.05
CA TYR A 380 -5.87 20.12 20.69
C TYR A 380 -6.26 19.02 19.69
N ASP A 381 -6.92 19.39 18.60
CA ASP A 381 -7.30 18.45 17.56
C ASP A 381 -6.31 18.47 16.40
N ASP A 382 -5.92 19.66 15.96
CA ASP A 382 -5.15 19.87 14.74
C ASP A 382 -3.70 19.39 14.85
N CYS A 383 -3.12 19.40 16.06
CA CYS A 383 -1.76 18.92 16.26
C CYS A 383 -1.63 17.39 16.23
N ARG A 384 -2.73 16.64 16.10
CA ARG A 384 -2.70 15.16 16.09
C ARG A 384 -3.10 14.62 14.73
N TRP A 385 -2.33 13.64 14.26
CA TRP A 385 -2.89 12.67 13.34
C TRP A 385 -3.79 11.73 14.14
N LYS A 386 -4.96 11.41 13.59
CA LYS A 386 -6.00 10.66 14.27
C LYS A 386 -6.44 9.48 13.42
N THR A 387 -6.67 8.36 14.07
CA THR A 387 -7.35 7.23 13.42
C THR A 387 -8.84 7.43 13.56
N GLN A 388 -9.44 8.07 12.56
CA GLN A 388 -10.81 8.59 12.62
C GLN A 388 -11.51 8.47 11.27
N ARG A 389 -12.84 8.49 11.27
CA ARG A 389 -13.67 8.46 10.07
C ARG A 389 -13.27 7.28 9.18
N VAL A 390 -13.23 6.10 9.79
CA VAL A 390 -12.91 4.85 9.09
C VAL A 390 -14.18 4.03 8.99
N ASN A 391 -14.62 3.79 7.77
CA ASN A 391 -15.72 2.88 7.47
C ASN A 391 -15.16 1.57 6.97
N VAL A 392 -15.62 0.47 7.56
CA VAL A 392 -15.26 -0.89 7.18
C VAL A 392 -16.53 -1.67 6.87
N HIS A 393 -16.86 -1.84 5.61
CA HIS A 393 -18.14 -2.44 5.24
C HIS A 393 -18.14 -3.31 3.99
N ASP A 394 -19.13 -4.20 3.88
CA ASP A 394 -19.29 -5.08 2.71
C ASP A 394 -18.03 -5.90 2.36
N ASN A 395 -17.12 -6.12 3.32
CA ASN A 395 -15.94 -6.95 3.14
C ASN A 395 -16.22 -8.40 3.51
N VAL A 396 -15.44 -9.32 2.95
CA VAL A 396 -15.41 -10.72 3.35
C VAL A 396 -14.12 -11.00 4.11
N PHE A 397 -14.23 -11.46 5.36
CA PHE A 397 -13.14 -11.83 6.24
C PHE A 397 -13.16 -13.33 6.53
N GLN A 398 -12.22 -14.06 5.97
CA GLN A 398 -12.03 -15.49 6.18
C GLN A 398 -10.75 -15.74 6.98
N SER A 399 -10.89 -16.25 8.21
CA SER A 399 -9.74 -16.61 9.05
C SER A 399 -9.21 -17.99 8.66
N ALA A 400 -7.90 -18.19 8.76
CA ALA A 400 -7.30 -19.51 8.58
C ALA A 400 -7.88 -20.54 9.58
N PRO A 401 -8.24 -21.78 9.15
CA PRO A 401 -8.87 -22.77 10.04
C PRO A 401 -8.03 -23.19 11.26
N ASP A 402 -6.70 -23.11 11.12
CA ASP A 402 -5.73 -23.45 12.15
C ASP A 402 -5.33 -22.24 13.01
N CYS A 403 -5.96 -21.08 12.79
CA CYS A 403 -5.72 -19.90 13.59
C CYS A 403 -6.21 -20.10 15.03
N THR A 404 -5.25 -20.29 15.95
CA THR A 404 -5.50 -20.35 17.40
C THR A 404 -4.64 -19.30 18.11
N GLY A 405 -5.23 -18.43 18.93
CA GLY A 405 -4.49 -17.51 19.80
C GLY A 405 -4.54 -16.04 19.38
N LEU A 406 -3.42 -15.50 18.86
CA LEU A 406 -3.25 -14.07 18.57
C LEU A 406 -3.49 -13.67 17.11
N CYS A 407 -3.81 -14.63 16.25
CA CYS A 407 -4.27 -14.40 14.88
C CYS A 407 -5.81 -14.24 14.87
N GLY A 408 -6.41 -13.91 13.72
CA GLY A 408 -7.87 -13.78 13.56
C GLY A 408 -8.44 -12.61 14.36
N ARG A 409 -7.70 -11.49 14.38
CA ARG A 409 -8.06 -10.29 15.16
C ARG A 409 -8.39 -9.10 14.28
N MET A 410 -9.36 -8.34 14.75
CA MET A 410 -9.62 -6.95 14.36
C MET A 410 -9.31 -6.05 15.55
N ALA A 411 -8.95 -4.78 15.31
CA ALA A 411 -8.67 -3.89 16.42
C ALA A 411 -8.98 -2.41 16.18
N VAL A 412 -9.40 -1.72 17.25
CA VAL A 412 -9.47 -0.26 17.38
C VAL A 412 -8.95 0.15 18.75
N LEU A 413 -7.72 0.68 18.82
CA LEU A 413 -7.02 0.79 20.10
C LEU A 413 -5.94 1.89 20.13
N SER A 414 -5.47 2.19 21.34
CA SER A 414 -4.39 3.13 21.62
C SER A 414 -3.52 2.58 22.75
N ASN A 415 -2.29 3.07 22.88
CA ASN A 415 -1.55 2.95 24.14
C ASN A 415 -2.13 3.88 25.20
N TYR A 416 -1.81 3.62 26.45
CA TYR A 416 -2.01 4.58 27.53
C TYR A 416 -1.09 5.79 27.31
N GLY A 417 -1.64 7.00 27.34
CA GLY A 417 -0.86 8.22 27.16
C GLY A 417 0.02 8.51 28.37
N THR A 418 1.31 8.69 28.15
CA THR A 418 2.29 8.88 29.23
C THR A 418 3.20 10.07 29.03
N TYR A 419 3.40 10.52 27.79
CA TYR A 419 4.54 11.34 27.40
C TYR A 419 4.19 12.30 26.24
N PRO A 420 4.86 13.47 26.13
CA PRO A 420 5.65 14.14 27.17
C PRO A 420 4.79 14.57 28.37
N SER A 421 5.45 15.02 29.45
CA SER A 421 4.75 15.35 30.72
C SER A 421 3.70 16.46 30.59
N TRP A 422 3.88 17.35 29.61
CA TRP A 422 2.96 18.44 29.27
C TRP A 422 1.86 18.04 28.28
N SER A 423 1.90 16.82 27.75
CA SER A 423 0.89 16.32 26.81
C SER A 423 -0.50 16.40 27.45
N PRO A 424 -1.52 16.94 26.75
CA PRO A 424 -2.88 16.93 27.22
C PRO A 424 -3.59 15.57 26.95
N TYR A 425 -2.92 14.64 26.28
CA TYR A 425 -3.46 13.34 25.85
C TYR A 425 -3.07 12.19 26.79
N ARG A 426 -2.71 12.49 28.04
CA ARG A 426 -2.27 11.50 29.02
C ARG A 426 -3.45 10.67 29.53
N GLY A 427 -3.16 9.43 29.93
CA GLY A 427 -4.19 8.51 30.39
C GLY A 427 -4.94 7.83 29.25
N ASN A 428 -6.22 7.58 29.47
CA ASN A 428 -7.10 6.93 28.51
C ASN A 428 -7.75 7.89 27.50
N VAL A 429 -7.30 9.15 27.43
CA VAL A 429 -7.94 10.17 26.58
C VAL A 429 -8.06 9.70 25.13
N VAL A 430 -6.97 9.16 24.57
CA VAL A 430 -6.92 8.73 23.17
C VAL A 430 -7.57 7.36 22.99
N SER A 431 -7.40 6.43 23.94
CA SER A 431 -8.07 5.12 23.86
C SER A 431 -9.60 5.23 23.93
N GLU A 432 -10.15 6.14 24.73
CA GLU A 432 -11.59 6.45 24.73
C GLU A 432 -12.01 7.11 23.41
N ALA A 433 -11.22 8.07 22.91
CA ALA A 433 -11.55 8.81 21.69
C ALA A 433 -11.56 7.92 20.44
N VAL A 434 -10.49 7.15 20.20
CA VAL A 434 -10.38 6.26 19.03
C VAL A 434 -11.46 5.17 19.03
N THR A 435 -11.88 4.72 20.22
CA THR A 435 -12.89 3.65 20.36
C THR A 435 -14.32 4.16 20.20
N PHE A 436 -14.63 5.38 20.65
CA PHE A 436 -16.03 5.83 20.80
C PHE A 436 -16.38 7.18 20.19
N ALA A 437 -15.41 8.03 19.85
CA ALA A 437 -15.64 9.43 19.49
C ALA A 437 -14.97 9.88 18.18
N GLN A 438 -14.37 8.94 17.43
CA GLN A 438 -13.63 9.22 16.21
C GLN A 438 -14.29 8.66 14.95
N ASP A 439 -15.59 8.32 15.00
CA ASP A 439 -16.37 7.87 13.84
C ASP A 439 -15.71 6.67 13.12
N ASN A 440 -15.22 5.69 13.90
CA ASN A 440 -14.68 4.43 13.38
C ASN A 440 -15.77 3.36 13.44
N GLU A 441 -16.23 2.87 12.30
CA GLU A 441 -17.41 2.02 12.19
C GLU A 441 -17.16 0.79 11.30
N TRP A 442 -17.50 -0.38 11.84
CA TRP A 442 -17.63 -1.62 11.09
C TRP A 442 -19.10 -1.93 10.89
N PHE A 443 -19.54 -2.31 9.70
CA PHE A 443 -20.93 -2.73 9.43
C PHE A 443 -21.07 -3.56 8.15
N SER A 444 -22.12 -4.38 8.04
CA SER A 444 -22.44 -5.16 6.82
C SER A 444 -21.28 -6.03 6.29
N ASN A 445 -20.36 -6.46 7.15
CA ASN A 445 -19.27 -7.36 6.77
C ASN A 445 -19.70 -8.83 6.86
N THR A 446 -19.00 -9.70 6.15
CA THR A 446 -19.15 -11.15 6.26
C THR A 446 -17.89 -11.75 6.88
N TYR A 447 -18.04 -12.44 8.00
CA TYR A 447 -16.99 -13.15 8.70
C TYR A 447 -17.18 -14.66 8.60
N VAL A 448 -16.12 -15.37 8.24
CA VAL A 448 -16.04 -16.83 8.21
C VAL A 448 -14.87 -17.28 9.07
N GLY A 449 -15.13 -18.22 9.97
CA GLY A 449 -14.15 -18.75 10.92
C GLY A 449 -14.01 -17.92 12.20
N HIS A 450 -12.91 -18.14 12.93
CA HIS A 450 -12.71 -17.53 14.23
C HIS A 450 -12.22 -16.08 14.11
N TRP A 451 -13.06 -15.16 14.60
CA TRP A 451 -12.71 -13.76 14.78
C TRP A 451 -12.84 -13.32 16.23
N SER A 452 -11.95 -12.42 16.64
CA SER A 452 -12.02 -11.70 17.91
C SER A 452 -11.64 -10.24 17.69
N PHE A 453 -12.05 -9.37 18.62
CA PHE A 453 -11.90 -7.93 18.48
C PHE A 453 -11.10 -7.37 19.65
N VAL A 454 -10.21 -6.42 19.40
CA VAL A 454 -9.44 -5.72 20.43
C VAL A 454 -9.88 -4.26 20.42
N ALA A 455 -10.32 -3.76 21.57
CA ALA A 455 -10.81 -2.39 21.67
C ALA A 455 -10.19 -1.67 22.86
N HIS A 456 -10.01 -0.34 22.76
CA HIS A 456 -9.46 0.52 23.81
C HIS A 456 -7.94 0.34 24.03
N ASP A 457 -7.50 -0.85 24.43
CA ASP A 457 -6.08 -1.18 24.60
C ASP A 457 -5.78 -2.64 24.23
N ALA A 458 -4.50 -2.96 24.04
CA ALA A 458 -4.08 -4.26 23.53
C ALA A 458 -4.41 -5.46 24.44
N SER A 459 -4.79 -5.24 25.70
CA SER A 459 -5.18 -6.32 26.63
C SER A 459 -6.67 -6.66 26.57
N ARG A 460 -7.50 -5.81 25.96
CA ARG A 460 -8.95 -5.91 26.00
C ARG A 460 -9.52 -6.60 24.76
N SER A 461 -9.51 -7.93 24.82
CA SER A 461 -10.13 -8.78 23.81
C SER A 461 -11.64 -8.93 24.06
N LEU A 462 -12.41 -8.90 22.99
CA LEU A 462 -13.85 -9.03 22.93
C LEU A 462 -14.21 -10.21 22.02
N ASP A 463 -15.24 -10.95 22.39
CA ASP A 463 -15.91 -11.85 21.45
C ASP A 463 -16.90 -11.07 20.56
N VAL A 464 -17.47 -11.76 19.58
CA VAL A 464 -18.45 -11.19 18.63
C VAL A 464 -19.64 -10.55 19.36
N THR A 465 -20.13 -11.17 20.44
CA THR A 465 -21.31 -10.67 21.17
C THR A 465 -21.00 -9.37 21.89
N ALA A 466 -19.84 -9.28 22.55
CA ALA A 466 -19.39 -8.07 23.22
C ALA A 466 -19.11 -6.93 22.24
N TRP A 467 -18.51 -7.23 21.08
CA TRP A 467 -18.27 -6.27 20.01
C TRP A 467 -19.56 -5.65 19.45
N GLN A 468 -20.59 -6.47 19.23
CA GLN A 468 -21.89 -6.00 18.73
C GLN A 468 -22.78 -5.34 19.81
N SER A 469 -22.49 -5.59 21.09
CA SER A 469 -23.28 -5.06 22.20
C SER A 469 -22.81 -3.68 22.66
N ALA A 470 -23.64 -3.00 23.46
CA ALA A 470 -23.19 -1.80 24.16
C ALA A 470 -21.97 -2.12 25.07
N PRO A 471 -20.97 -1.21 25.16
CA PRO A 471 -20.95 0.13 24.58
C PRO A 471 -20.48 0.22 23.12
N TYR A 472 -19.88 -0.83 22.57
CA TYR A 472 -19.19 -0.79 21.26
C TYR A 472 -20.16 -0.69 20.08
N ARG A 473 -21.20 -1.52 20.03
CA ARG A 473 -22.26 -1.50 18.99
C ARG A 473 -21.72 -1.55 17.55
N GLN A 474 -20.65 -2.31 17.36
CA GLN A 474 -19.97 -2.43 16.07
C GLN A 474 -20.53 -3.61 15.27
N ASP A 475 -20.23 -3.65 13.97
CA ASP A 475 -20.71 -4.69 13.05
C ASP A 475 -22.24 -4.89 13.03
N PRO A 476 -23.07 -3.83 13.03
CA PRO A 476 -24.48 -3.99 12.72
C PRO A 476 -24.63 -4.52 11.29
N CYS A 477 -25.64 -5.35 11.08
CA CYS A 477 -25.90 -6.02 9.80
C CYS A 477 -24.79 -6.94 9.26
N SER A 478 -23.72 -7.20 10.03
CA SER A 478 -22.69 -8.17 9.64
C SER A 478 -23.16 -9.61 9.89
N THR A 479 -22.59 -10.56 9.15
CA THR A 479 -22.82 -12.00 9.32
C THR A 479 -21.57 -12.70 9.84
N PHE A 480 -21.71 -13.60 10.81
CA PHE A 480 -20.64 -14.44 11.34
C PHE A 480 -21.00 -15.91 11.13
N ASP A 481 -20.24 -16.63 10.31
CA ASP A 481 -20.51 -18.02 9.91
C ASP A 481 -21.95 -18.23 9.40
N GLY A 482 -22.47 -17.24 8.65
CA GLY A 482 -23.83 -17.24 8.10
C GLY A 482 -24.94 -16.87 9.09
N ALA A 483 -24.64 -16.60 10.36
CA ALA A 483 -25.57 -16.06 11.35
C ALA A 483 -25.52 -14.53 11.40
N GLY A 484 -26.65 -13.86 11.69
CA GLY A 484 -26.74 -12.40 11.72
C GLY A 484 -27.29 -11.81 10.42
N GLY A 485 -26.75 -10.67 9.99
CA GLY A 485 -27.18 -9.94 8.81
C GLY A 485 -28.27 -8.90 9.06
N CYS A 486 -28.52 -8.03 8.08
CA CYS A 486 -29.68 -7.14 8.10
C CYS A 486 -30.99 -7.94 8.03
N PRO A 487 -32.09 -7.43 8.64
CA PRO A 487 -33.43 -7.92 8.31
C PRO A 487 -33.64 -7.86 6.79
N PRO A 488 -34.33 -8.84 6.19
CA PRO A 488 -34.70 -8.75 4.78
C PRO A 488 -35.48 -7.45 4.54
N ARG A 489 -35.05 -6.68 3.54
CA ARG A 489 -35.70 -5.41 3.14
C ARG A 489 -37.08 -5.63 2.56
#